data_AF-A0A8K0J0X2-F1
#
_entry.id   AF-A0A8K0J0X2-F1
#
_cell.length_a   1.000
_cell.length_b   1.000
_cell.length_c   1.000
_cell.angle_alpha   90.00
_cell.angle_beta   90.00
_cell.angle_gamma   90.00
#
_symmetry.space_group_name_H-M   'P 1'
#
loop_
_entity.id
_entity.type
_entity.pdbx_description
1 polymer ?
#
loop_
_entity_poly.entity_id
_entity_poly.type
_entity_poly.pdbx_seq_one_letter_code
_entity_poly.pdbx_strand_id
1 'polypeptide(L)'
;MTLKSVLTTVVAGSHYLIHPQVLGTIQETIKPDVIIPVTVLEPDQLYNHLEDTLRLFDLYDDVFNPEFGSVLIEKPGAKAAEAAMSVGDGKSVMHLRKDTKDTKDTATARATKSSVSDMPPGPYILHGANVHQAWRMYNDTMDAFAWAVYPDKVDEIDVFNVLQLPADSASNHTLVPVPSRLYGTLPPEKAPLRGFRFTVPDCMSLRGVPTSISSASWRHLHNDTAADSTAALARRLDELGAVIVGKTKSSQFGSGREWKDVVAPKNPREDGHQDAAGGSTGAGSAVAGYDWLKASIGIHGALPTETISGIRSCQWQLEPNQSPPAIGQAFETAAAHGLFALRTSPSRVPLDGAQISPL
;
A
#
# COMPACT_ATOMS: atom_id res chain seq x y z
N MET A 1 21.96 -0.23 5.43
CA MET A 1 20.89 0.69 5.00
C MET A 1 21.02 1.97 5.80
N THR A 2 21.14 3.13 5.14
CA THR A 2 20.96 4.43 5.79
C THR A 2 19.50 4.54 6.18
N LEU A 3 19.20 4.63 7.48
CA LEU A 3 17.85 4.90 7.98
C LEU A 3 17.41 6.25 7.41
N LYS A 4 16.57 6.25 6.37
CA LYS A 4 15.85 7.46 5.95
C LYS A 4 14.91 7.80 7.11
N SER A 5 15.12 8.95 7.74
CA SER A 5 14.21 9.44 8.78
C SER A 5 12.83 9.62 8.16
N VAL A 6 11.87 8.86 8.67
CA VAL A 6 10.48 8.91 8.21
C VAL A 6 9.72 9.89 9.10
N LEU A 7 9.08 10.88 8.50
CA LEU A 7 8.27 11.87 9.21
C LEU A 7 6.84 11.35 9.38
N THR A 8 6.33 11.44 10.60
CA THR A 8 4.96 11.03 10.93
C THR A 8 4.26 12.14 11.71
N THR A 9 2.93 12.17 11.64
CA THR A 9 2.10 13.12 12.37
C THR A 9 0.79 12.47 12.80
N VAL A 10 0.08 13.10 13.73
CA VAL A 10 -1.23 12.66 14.20
C VAL A 10 -2.26 13.72 13.83
N VAL A 11 -3.30 13.31 13.10
CA VAL A 11 -4.41 14.17 12.69
C VAL A 11 -5.70 13.49 13.14
N ALA A 12 -6.51 14.19 13.95
CA ALA A 12 -7.75 13.65 14.52
C ALA A 12 -7.58 12.26 15.20
N GLY A 13 -6.45 12.04 15.89
CA GLY A 13 -6.14 10.77 16.56
C GLY A 13 -5.72 9.62 15.63
N SER A 14 -5.68 9.83 14.31
CA SER A 14 -5.12 8.88 13.35
C SER A 14 -3.67 9.22 13.02
N HIS A 15 -2.82 8.20 12.89
CA HIS A 15 -1.43 8.38 12.51
C HIS A 15 -1.29 8.49 10.98
N TYR A 16 -0.44 9.41 10.53
CA TYR A 16 -0.13 9.61 9.12
C TYR A 16 1.38 9.60 8.91
N LEU A 17 1.77 8.93 7.83
CA LEU A 17 3.07 9.06 7.19
C LEU A 17 3.03 10.30 6.28
N ILE A 18 4.00 11.19 6.47
CA ILE A 18 4.29 12.26 5.54
C ILE A 18 5.19 11.67 4.46
N HIS A 19 4.64 11.44 3.27
CA HIS A 19 5.40 10.80 2.19
C HIS A 19 6.68 11.59 1.87
N PRO A 20 7.87 10.97 1.75
CA PRO A 20 9.14 11.70 1.64
C PRO A 20 9.26 12.55 0.36
N GLN A 21 8.57 12.17 -0.71
CA GLN A 21 8.52 12.97 -1.94
C GLN A 21 7.75 14.28 -1.72
N VAL A 22 8.41 15.40 -2.05
CA VAL A 22 7.77 16.73 -2.17
C VAL A 22 7.09 16.82 -3.54
N LEU A 23 5.80 17.14 -3.57
CA LEU A 23 5.02 17.28 -4.81
C LEU A 23 4.84 18.73 -5.26
N GLY A 24 4.99 19.68 -4.35
CA GLY A 24 4.83 21.09 -4.65
C GLY A 24 5.22 21.98 -3.47
N THR A 25 5.19 23.28 -3.71
CA THR A 25 5.40 24.29 -2.66
C THR A 25 4.30 25.35 -2.72
N ILE A 26 3.90 25.86 -1.56
CA ILE A 26 2.93 26.96 -1.46
C ILE A 26 3.61 28.32 -1.66
N GLN A 27 2.81 29.36 -1.91
CA GLN A 27 3.28 30.74 -2.07
C GLN A 27 3.44 31.46 -0.72
N GLU A 28 2.63 31.07 0.26
CA GLU A 28 2.59 31.66 1.59
C GLU A 28 3.83 31.31 2.42
N THR A 29 4.20 32.19 3.34
CA THR A 29 5.35 31.97 4.24
C THR A 29 4.89 31.27 5.51
N ILE A 30 5.29 30.01 5.67
CA ILE A 30 5.04 29.20 6.86
C ILE A 30 6.37 28.85 7.52
N LYS A 31 6.37 28.71 8.86
CA LYS A 31 7.55 28.25 9.60
C LYS A 31 7.93 26.83 9.16
N PRO A 32 9.23 26.51 9.02
CA PRO A 32 9.68 25.23 8.45
C PRO A 32 9.24 24.00 9.24
N ASP A 33 9.07 24.13 10.57
CA ASP A 33 8.76 22.99 11.46
C ASP A 33 7.26 22.73 11.63
N VAL A 34 6.41 23.49 10.92
CA VAL A 34 4.96 23.40 11.08
C VAL A 34 4.41 22.29 10.18
N ILE A 35 3.58 21.43 10.77
CA ILE A 35 2.86 20.36 10.07
C ILE A 35 1.37 20.66 10.09
N ILE A 36 0.74 20.77 8.91
CA ILE A 36 -0.69 21.11 8.78
C ILE A 36 -1.37 20.13 7.83
N PRO A 37 -2.50 19.50 8.23
CA PRO A 37 -3.35 18.77 7.30
C PRO A 37 -4.07 19.74 6.36
N VAL A 38 -3.99 19.51 5.06
CA VAL A 38 -4.57 20.39 4.05
C VAL A 38 -5.31 19.60 2.97
N THR A 39 -6.27 20.23 2.30
CA THR A 39 -6.91 19.63 1.11
C THR A 39 -6.54 20.42 -0.13
N VAL A 40 -5.97 19.74 -1.13
CA VAL A 40 -5.73 20.33 -2.45
C VAL A 40 -6.99 20.20 -3.29
N LEU A 41 -7.43 21.30 -3.92
CA LEU A 41 -8.63 21.35 -4.75
C LEU A 41 -8.39 22.10 -6.07
N GLU A 42 -9.16 21.74 -7.09
CA GLU A 42 -9.29 22.57 -8.29
C GLU A 42 -10.09 23.85 -7.99
N PRO A 43 -9.87 24.96 -8.72
CA PRO A 43 -10.62 26.21 -8.50
C PRO A 43 -12.14 26.02 -8.54
N ASP A 44 -12.65 25.21 -9.47
CA ASP A 44 -14.09 24.94 -9.58
C ASP A 44 -14.64 24.23 -8.34
N GLN A 45 -13.91 23.23 -7.81
CA GLN A 45 -14.28 22.53 -6.59
C GLN A 45 -14.24 23.45 -5.37
N LEU A 46 -13.26 24.36 -5.32
CA LEU A 46 -13.07 25.30 -4.22
C LEU A 46 -14.18 26.37 -4.16
N TYR A 47 -14.57 26.93 -5.30
CA TYR A 47 -15.47 28.08 -5.34
C TYR A 47 -16.94 27.75 -5.62
N ASN A 48 -17.24 26.65 -6.31
CA ASN A 48 -18.61 26.30 -6.71
C ASN A 48 -19.19 25.09 -5.95
N HIS A 49 -18.34 24.15 -5.53
CA HIS A 49 -18.79 22.84 -5.04
C HIS A 49 -18.08 22.37 -3.76
N LEU A 50 -17.64 23.30 -2.91
CA LEU A 50 -16.73 22.99 -1.80
C LEU A 50 -17.31 21.98 -0.81
N GLU A 51 -18.46 22.29 -0.22
CA GLU A 51 -19.05 21.43 0.83
C GLU A 51 -19.43 20.06 0.29
N ASP A 52 -19.96 20.00 -0.93
CA ASP A 52 -20.30 18.74 -1.58
C ASP A 52 -19.04 17.91 -1.89
N THR A 53 -17.95 18.56 -2.31
CA THR A 53 -16.66 17.90 -2.58
C THR A 53 -16.06 17.33 -1.29
N LEU A 54 -16.03 18.10 -0.21
CA LEU A 54 -15.48 17.63 1.08
C LEU A 54 -16.33 16.49 1.68
N ARG A 55 -17.66 16.57 1.58
CA ARG A 55 -18.55 15.47 1.97
C ARG A 55 -18.32 14.22 1.14
N LEU A 56 -18.09 14.38 -0.17
CA LEU A 56 -17.77 13.25 -1.05
C LEU A 56 -16.44 12.60 -0.68
N PHE A 57 -15.43 13.39 -0.33
CA PHE A 57 -14.14 12.88 0.13
C PHE A 57 -14.28 12.10 1.43
N ASP A 58 -14.99 12.63 2.42
CA ASP A 58 -15.27 11.96 3.70
C ASP A 58 -16.06 10.65 3.52
N LEU A 59 -16.98 10.60 2.55
CA LEU A 59 -17.77 9.41 2.27
C LEU A 59 -16.98 8.30 1.56
N TYR A 60 -16.09 8.66 0.63
CA TYR A 60 -15.42 7.68 -0.25
C TYR A 60 -14.02 7.28 0.22
N ASP A 61 -13.30 8.20 0.86
CA ASP A 61 -11.92 8.03 1.25
C ASP A 61 -11.78 7.77 2.74
N ASP A 62 -11.00 6.76 3.09
CA ASP A 62 -10.72 6.38 4.48
C ASP A 62 -9.45 7.05 5.02
N VAL A 63 -8.73 7.80 4.19
CA VAL A 63 -7.54 8.58 4.57
C VAL A 63 -7.93 10.03 4.84
N PHE A 64 -8.92 10.56 4.11
CA PHE A 64 -9.49 11.88 4.38
C PHE A 64 -10.17 11.92 5.75
N ASN A 65 -10.05 13.06 6.43
CA ASN A 65 -10.74 13.37 7.67
C ASN A 65 -11.22 14.83 7.59
N PRO A 66 -12.36 15.19 8.21
CA PRO A 66 -12.85 16.57 8.22
C PRO A 66 -11.83 17.64 8.66
N GLU A 67 -10.84 17.29 9.49
CA GLU A 67 -9.74 18.20 9.87
C GLU A 67 -8.90 18.67 8.67
N PHE A 68 -8.78 17.87 7.60
CA PHE A 68 -8.13 18.29 6.35
C PHE A 68 -8.92 19.39 5.63
N GLY A 69 -10.21 19.58 5.94
CA GLY A 69 -11.07 20.61 5.35
C GLY A 69 -10.92 22.01 5.96
N SER A 70 -10.07 22.18 6.99
CA SER A 70 -9.83 23.46 7.66
C SER A 70 -8.93 24.41 6.85
N VAL A 71 -7.94 23.85 6.16
CA VAL A 71 -6.98 24.56 5.32
C VAL A 71 -7.01 23.97 3.92
N LEU A 72 -7.28 24.81 2.92
CA LEU A 72 -7.45 24.44 1.53
C LEU A 72 -6.31 25.01 0.70
N ILE A 73 -5.83 24.25 -0.28
CA ILE A 73 -4.82 24.70 -1.24
C ILE A 73 -5.46 24.73 -2.63
N GLU A 74 -5.47 25.91 -3.24
CA GLU A 74 -5.90 26.10 -4.62
C GLU A 74 -4.79 25.67 -5.59
N LYS A 75 -5.14 24.79 -6.53
CA LYS A 75 -4.27 24.45 -7.66
C LYS A 75 -4.19 25.58 -8.69
N PRO A 76 -3.05 25.75 -9.38
CA PRO A 76 -2.90 26.80 -10.37
C PRO A 76 -3.77 26.52 -11.61
N GLY A 77 -4.88 27.25 -11.75
CA GLY A 77 -5.79 27.15 -12.91
C GLY A 77 -5.43 28.06 -14.10
N ALA A 78 -5.93 27.70 -15.29
CA ALA A 78 -5.87 28.54 -16.50
C ALA A 78 -6.85 29.73 -16.44
N LYS A 79 -7.88 29.66 -15.58
CA LYS A 79 -8.83 30.72 -15.28
C LYS A 79 -8.66 31.22 -13.83
N ALA A 80 -7.42 31.54 -13.44
CA ALA A 80 -7.11 32.08 -12.10
C ALA A 80 -7.59 33.54 -11.90
N ALA A 81 -8.57 33.99 -12.68
CA ALA A 81 -9.11 35.34 -12.63
C ALA A 81 -10.63 35.23 -12.69
N GLU A 82 -11.30 35.69 -11.64
CA GLU A 82 -12.76 35.69 -11.38
C GLU A 82 -13.27 34.62 -10.41
N ALA A 83 -12.76 34.62 -9.17
CA ALA A 83 -13.53 34.14 -8.02
C ALA A 83 -13.17 34.92 -6.76
N ALA A 84 -13.66 36.17 -6.68
CA ALA A 84 -13.81 36.86 -5.40
C ALA A 84 -15.10 36.38 -4.70
N MET A 85 -15.25 35.06 -4.53
CA MET A 85 -16.26 34.48 -3.65
C MET A 85 -15.55 34.09 -2.36
N SER A 86 -16.02 34.61 -1.23
CA SER A 86 -15.45 34.24 0.06
C SER A 86 -15.69 32.74 0.25
N VAL A 87 -14.61 32.00 0.47
CA VAL A 87 -14.73 30.65 1.02
C VAL A 87 -15.40 30.77 2.38
N GLY A 88 -16.33 29.86 2.69
CA GLY A 88 -17.23 29.96 3.84
C GLY A 88 -16.51 30.24 5.17
N ASP A 89 -17.27 30.82 6.10
CA ASP A 89 -16.77 31.33 7.39
C ASP A 89 -15.92 30.27 8.13
N GLY A 90 -14.63 30.56 8.34
CA GLY A 90 -13.72 29.72 9.13
C GLY A 90 -12.70 28.85 8.37
N LYS A 91 -12.68 28.82 7.04
CA LYS A 91 -11.67 28.06 6.25
C LYS A 91 -10.55 28.96 5.72
N SER A 92 -9.30 28.49 5.80
CA SER A 92 -8.13 29.20 5.26
C SER A 92 -7.79 28.70 3.86
N VAL A 93 -7.50 29.60 2.93
CA VAL A 93 -7.10 29.25 1.55
C VAL A 93 -5.66 29.69 1.30
N MET A 94 -4.87 28.76 0.79
CA MET A 94 -3.48 28.94 0.38
C MET A 94 -3.33 28.62 -1.11
N HIS A 95 -2.25 29.09 -1.72
CA HIS A 95 -2.04 28.95 -3.17
C HIS A 95 -0.79 28.17 -3.46
N LEU A 96 -0.93 27.20 -4.35
CA LEU A 96 0.18 26.41 -4.82
C LEU A 96 1.03 27.24 -5.80
N ARG A 97 2.35 27.16 -5.67
CA ARG A 97 3.28 27.89 -6.53
C ARG A 97 3.26 27.27 -7.93
N LYS A 98 3.09 28.09 -8.96
CA LYS A 98 3.22 27.64 -10.36
C LYS A 98 4.66 27.22 -10.63
N ASP A 99 4.84 26.11 -11.34
CA ASP A 99 6.13 25.74 -11.92
C ASP A 99 6.55 26.83 -12.91
N THR A 100 7.42 27.74 -12.49
CA THR A 100 8.10 28.64 -13.42
C THR A 100 9.07 27.78 -14.22
N LYS A 101 8.79 27.53 -15.50
CA LYS A 101 9.71 26.88 -16.46
C LYS A 101 10.99 27.69 -16.75
N ASP A 102 11.38 28.62 -15.87
CA ASP A 102 12.52 29.52 -16.02
C ASP A 102 13.56 29.28 -14.91
N THR A 103 14.28 28.16 -14.98
CA THR A 103 15.64 28.11 -14.40
C THR A 103 16.54 27.34 -15.33
N LYS A 104 17.42 28.09 -16.02
CA LYS A 104 18.55 27.62 -16.82
C LYS A 104 19.78 27.24 -15.98
N ASP A 105 19.64 27.08 -14.67
CA ASP A 105 20.79 26.91 -13.76
C ASP A 105 20.85 25.50 -13.13
N THR A 106 21.83 24.75 -13.65
CA THR A 106 22.78 23.86 -12.97
C THR A 106 22.29 22.76 -11.98
N ALA A 107 22.34 21.52 -12.50
CA ALA A 107 22.88 20.31 -11.85
C ALA A 107 22.10 19.58 -10.74
N THR A 108 20.89 19.99 -10.33
CA THR A 108 20.05 19.15 -9.41
C THR A 108 18.60 18.91 -9.86
N ALA A 109 18.14 19.56 -10.93
CA ALA A 109 16.82 19.33 -11.50
C ALA A 109 16.82 18.16 -12.50
N ARG A 110 16.95 16.92 -12.01
CA ARG A 110 16.72 15.72 -12.82
C ARG A 110 15.38 15.08 -12.44
N ALA A 111 14.36 15.42 -13.24
CA ALA A 111 13.11 14.69 -13.45
C ALA A 111 12.15 14.56 -12.25
N THR A 112 11.33 15.59 -12.01
CA THR A 112 9.92 15.39 -11.67
C THR A 112 9.12 15.50 -12.98
N LYS A 113 8.55 14.39 -13.45
CA LYS A 113 7.71 14.35 -14.66
C LYS A 113 6.28 14.85 -14.42
N SER A 114 5.85 14.92 -13.17
CA SER A 114 4.56 15.46 -12.74
C SER A 114 4.71 16.97 -12.56
N SER A 115 3.92 17.73 -13.33
CA SER A 115 3.77 19.15 -13.06
C SER A 115 2.92 19.33 -11.81
N VAL A 116 3.10 20.45 -11.11
CA VAL A 116 2.22 20.83 -9.99
C VAL A 116 0.73 20.82 -10.40
N SER A 117 0.43 21.08 -11.67
CA SER A 117 -0.93 20.99 -12.25
C SER A 117 -1.48 19.57 -12.38
N ASP A 118 -0.65 18.54 -12.38
CA ASP A 118 -1.07 17.14 -12.47
C ASP A 118 -1.40 16.55 -11.09
N MET A 119 -1.18 17.28 -10.00
CA MET A 119 -1.44 16.79 -8.65
C MET A 119 -2.95 16.55 -8.41
N PRO A 120 -3.39 15.34 -8.03
CA PRO A 120 -4.81 15.05 -7.83
C PRO A 120 -5.41 15.83 -6.65
N PRO A 121 -6.68 16.24 -6.71
CA PRO A 121 -7.40 16.74 -5.54
C PRO A 121 -7.47 15.68 -4.42
N GLY A 122 -7.41 16.10 -3.16
CA GLY A 122 -7.48 15.20 -2.02
C GLY A 122 -6.74 15.70 -0.77
N PRO A 123 -6.59 14.84 0.26
CA PRO A 123 -5.87 15.19 1.49
C PRO A 123 -4.37 15.25 1.23
N TYR A 124 -3.65 16.20 1.82
CA TYR A 124 -2.19 16.33 1.79
C TYR A 124 -1.71 16.85 3.15
N ILE A 125 -0.40 16.79 3.38
CA ILE A 125 0.23 17.36 4.57
C ILE A 125 1.24 18.40 4.12
N LEU A 126 1.11 19.61 4.69
CA LEU A 126 2.16 20.61 4.63
C LEU A 126 3.21 20.31 5.69
N HIS A 127 4.48 20.33 5.29
CA HIS A 127 5.61 20.39 6.19
C HIS A 127 6.44 21.62 5.80
N GLY A 128 6.33 22.68 6.60
CA GLY A 128 6.77 24.01 6.21
C GLY A 128 6.00 24.49 4.98
N ALA A 129 6.72 24.80 3.90
CA ALA A 129 6.13 25.20 2.62
C ALA A 129 5.91 24.04 1.64
N ASN A 130 6.38 22.83 1.98
CA ASN A 130 6.37 21.68 1.10
C ASN A 130 5.07 20.89 1.23
N VAL A 131 4.49 20.50 0.10
CA VAL A 131 3.28 19.68 0.01
C VAL A 131 3.69 18.22 -0.19
N HIS A 132 3.20 17.35 0.71
CA HIS A 132 3.44 15.91 0.71
C HIS A 132 2.11 15.15 0.71
N GLN A 133 2.08 13.95 0.12
CA GLN A 133 0.90 13.10 0.27
C GLN A 133 0.70 12.65 1.71
N ALA A 134 -0.57 12.62 2.13
CA ALA A 134 -1.01 12.06 3.39
C ALA A 134 -1.25 10.56 3.23
N TRP A 135 -0.47 9.74 3.94
CA TRP A 135 -0.64 8.29 3.96
C TRP A 135 -1.09 7.87 5.35
N ARG A 136 -2.33 7.40 5.50
CA ARG A 136 -2.83 6.95 6.82
C ARG A 136 -2.13 5.66 7.21
N MET A 137 -1.67 5.58 8.46
CA MET A 137 -1.01 4.40 9.00
C MET A 137 -2.02 3.55 9.78
N TYR A 138 -2.32 2.36 9.28
CA TYR A 138 -3.22 1.40 9.91
C TYR A 138 -2.46 0.37 10.75
N ASN A 139 -3.06 -0.07 11.86
CA ASN A 139 -2.53 -1.17 12.65
C ASN A 139 -2.79 -2.51 11.94
N ASP A 140 -1.75 -3.33 11.78
CA ASP A 140 -1.87 -4.72 11.35
C ASP A 140 -2.34 -5.62 12.52
N THR A 141 -3.61 -5.51 12.89
CA THR A 141 -4.22 -6.25 14.01
C THR A 141 -4.30 -7.77 13.76
N MET A 142 -4.33 -8.18 12.50
CA MET A 142 -4.34 -9.57 12.05
C MET A 142 -2.94 -10.18 11.91
N ASP A 143 -1.87 -9.40 12.08
CA ASP A 143 -0.48 -9.84 11.89
C ASP A 143 -0.25 -10.47 10.50
N ALA A 144 -0.90 -9.89 9.48
CA ALA A 144 -0.97 -10.42 8.12
C ALA A 144 0.23 -10.03 7.24
N PHE A 145 0.93 -8.94 7.57
CA PHE A 145 2.00 -8.38 6.77
C PHE A 145 3.36 -8.90 7.22
N ALA A 146 4.16 -9.37 6.26
CA ALA A 146 5.59 -9.59 6.47
C ALA A 146 6.33 -8.25 6.41
N TRP A 147 5.96 -7.40 5.45
CA TRP A 147 6.55 -6.07 5.27
C TRP A 147 5.47 -5.08 4.84
N ALA A 148 5.31 -3.98 5.59
CA ALA A 148 4.56 -2.81 5.15
C ALA A 148 5.45 -1.93 4.29
N VAL A 149 4.97 -1.52 3.11
CA VAL A 149 5.80 -0.82 2.12
C VAL A 149 5.13 0.43 1.58
N TYR A 150 5.95 1.35 1.11
CA TYR A 150 5.54 2.52 0.34
C TYR A 150 6.60 2.81 -0.73
N PRO A 151 6.21 3.36 -1.89
CA PRO A 151 7.17 3.69 -2.95
C PRO A 151 8.06 4.86 -2.53
N ASP A 152 9.28 4.93 -3.05
CA ASP A 152 10.16 6.10 -2.82
C ASP A 152 9.64 7.35 -3.56
N LYS A 153 9.01 7.11 -4.73
CA LYS A 153 8.35 8.12 -5.56
C LYS A 153 6.98 7.62 -5.97
N VAL A 154 5.96 8.45 -5.80
CA VAL A 154 4.56 8.13 -6.11
C VAL A 154 4.29 8.20 -7.62
N ASP A 155 5.05 9.02 -8.36
CA ASP A 155 4.85 9.19 -9.80
C ASP A 155 5.52 8.10 -10.66
N GLU A 156 6.52 7.42 -10.10
CA GLU A 156 7.30 6.39 -10.78
C GLU A 156 7.73 5.35 -9.75
N ILE A 157 6.94 4.29 -9.62
CA ILE A 157 7.19 3.22 -8.66
C ILE A 157 8.31 2.31 -9.18
N ASP A 158 9.55 2.66 -8.83
CA ASP A 158 10.72 1.83 -9.10
C ASP A 158 11.19 1.10 -7.83
N VAL A 159 11.36 1.85 -6.74
CA VAL A 159 11.91 1.35 -5.47
C VAL A 159 10.87 1.51 -4.37
N PHE A 160 10.73 0.48 -3.54
CA PHE A 160 9.92 0.48 -2.34
C PHE A 160 10.79 0.60 -1.11
N ASN A 161 10.28 1.29 -0.10
CA ASN A 161 10.85 1.39 1.23
C ASN A 161 9.96 0.61 2.21
N VAL A 162 10.59 -0.02 3.20
CA VAL A 162 9.88 -0.63 4.33
C VAL A 162 9.63 0.43 5.39
N LEU A 163 8.42 0.53 5.90
CA LEU A 163 8.14 1.40 7.04
C LEU A 163 8.73 0.78 8.30
N GLN A 164 9.81 1.36 8.81
CA GLN A 164 10.40 1.02 10.10
C GLN A 164 10.25 2.20 11.05
N LEU A 165 9.42 2.04 12.07
CA LEU A 165 9.29 3.03 13.13
C LEU A 165 10.13 2.59 14.35
N PRO A 166 10.62 3.54 15.17
CA PRO A 166 11.33 3.22 16.40
C PRO A 166 10.49 2.31 17.32
N ALA A 167 11.15 1.44 18.09
CA ALA A 167 10.51 0.45 18.95
C ALA A 167 9.55 1.04 20.00
N ASP A 168 9.69 2.33 20.33
CA ASP A 168 8.82 3.07 21.27
C ASP A 168 7.50 3.57 20.63
N SER A 169 7.17 3.12 19.42
CA SER A 169 5.88 3.41 18.80
C SER A 169 4.76 2.80 19.64
N ALA A 170 3.77 3.62 20.02
CA ALA A 170 2.68 3.23 20.94
C ALA A 170 1.80 2.04 20.48
N SER A 171 2.03 1.50 19.28
CA SER A 171 1.30 0.37 18.73
C SER A 171 2.10 -0.92 18.86
N ASN A 172 1.47 -1.95 19.42
CA ASN A 172 2.00 -3.32 19.44
C ASN A 172 1.91 -4.01 18.06
N HIS A 173 1.41 -3.31 17.04
CA HIS A 173 1.20 -3.83 15.70
C HIS A 173 2.11 -3.14 14.69
N THR A 174 2.47 -3.86 13.64
CA THR A 174 3.07 -3.27 12.44
C THR A 174 2.13 -2.20 11.88
N LEU A 175 2.67 -1.02 11.56
CA LEU A 175 1.91 0.02 10.88
C LEU A 175 2.00 -0.15 9.37
N VAL A 176 0.86 -0.09 8.69
CA VAL A 176 0.76 -0.17 7.23
C VAL A 176 0.41 1.22 6.68
N PRO A 177 1.32 1.88 5.95
CA PRO A 177 1.04 3.17 5.35
C PRO A 177 0.17 2.99 4.10
N VAL A 178 -0.95 3.71 4.04
CA VAL A 178 -1.97 3.55 3.01
C VAL A 178 -2.32 4.92 2.41
N PRO A 179 -2.18 5.13 1.09
CA PRO A 179 -2.51 6.39 0.46
C PRO A 179 -4.01 6.56 0.23
N SER A 180 -4.45 7.82 0.11
CA SER A 180 -5.82 8.16 -0.26
C SER A 180 -6.24 7.52 -1.59
N ARG A 181 -7.52 7.12 -1.71
CA ARG A 181 -8.10 6.64 -2.97
C ARG A 181 -8.27 7.77 -4.00
N LEU A 182 -8.16 9.02 -3.56
CA LEU A 182 -8.41 10.21 -4.37
C LEU A 182 -7.23 10.55 -5.29
N TYR A 183 -6.04 10.02 -5.05
CA TYR A 183 -4.85 10.34 -5.83
C TYR A 183 -4.81 9.79 -7.27
N GLY A 184 -5.92 9.24 -7.78
CA GLY A 184 -6.00 8.74 -9.14
C GLY A 184 -6.30 9.84 -10.17
N THR A 185 -5.34 10.16 -11.04
CA THR A 185 -5.49 11.17 -12.11
C THR A 185 -5.81 10.58 -13.49
N LEU A 186 -5.38 9.35 -13.77
CA LEU A 186 -5.51 8.73 -15.10
C LEU A 186 -6.91 8.18 -15.39
N PRO A 187 -7.49 8.36 -16.60
CA PRO A 187 -8.79 7.79 -16.94
C PRO A 187 -8.85 6.26 -16.73
N PRO A 188 -10.01 5.70 -16.32
CA PRO A 188 -10.17 4.28 -16.05
C PRO A 188 -9.72 3.34 -17.19
N GLU A 189 -9.83 3.80 -18.44
CA GLU A 189 -9.41 3.03 -19.63
C GLU A 189 -7.92 2.70 -19.66
N LYS A 190 -7.08 3.59 -19.08
CA LYS A 190 -5.62 3.43 -19.05
C LYS A 190 -5.13 2.81 -17.74
N ALA A 191 -5.87 3.02 -16.65
CA ALA A 191 -5.52 2.56 -15.31
C ALA A 191 -6.76 1.92 -14.63
N PRO A 192 -7.13 0.69 -14.99
CA PRO A 192 -8.35 0.05 -14.48
C PRO A 192 -8.29 -0.30 -12.99
N LEU A 193 -7.09 -0.41 -12.41
CA LEU A 193 -6.88 -0.68 -10.99
C LEU A 193 -6.58 0.57 -10.17
N ARG A 194 -6.82 1.76 -10.75
CA ARG A 194 -6.56 3.04 -10.10
C ARG A 194 -7.28 3.18 -8.76
N GLY A 195 -6.52 3.53 -7.72
CA GLY A 195 -7.04 3.72 -6.36
C GLY A 195 -7.34 2.40 -5.62
N PHE A 196 -7.17 1.24 -6.28
CA PHE A 196 -7.20 -0.04 -5.60
C PHE A 196 -5.85 -0.30 -4.93
N ARG A 197 -5.92 -0.72 -3.68
CA ARG A 197 -4.78 -1.12 -2.88
C ARG A 197 -4.66 -2.63 -2.94
N PHE A 198 -3.44 -3.11 -3.16
CA PHE A 198 -3.10 -4.51 -3.28
C PHE A 198 -1.97 -4.87 -2.35
N THR A 199 -1.98 -6.12 -1.92
CA THR A 199 -0.81 -6.77 -1.34
C THR A 199 -0.30 -7.87 -2.26
N VAL A 200 1.00 -8.13 -2.19
CA VAL A 200 1.66 -9.21 -2.91
C VAL A 200 2.20 -10.25 -1.90
N PRO A 201 2.37 -11.52 -2.28
CA PRO A 201 2.91 -12.50 -1.35
C PRO A 201 4.38 -12.19 -1.07
N ASP A 202 4.88 -12.50 0.13
CA ASP A 202 6.26 -12.16 0.51
C ASP A 202 7.33 -12.75 -0.41
N CYS A 203 7.07 -13.92 -0.98
CA CYS A 203 7.92 -14.55 -1.99
C CYS A 203 8.03 -13.74 -3.30
N MET A 204 7.19 -12.74 -3.55
CA MET A 204 7.28 -11.87 -4.72
C MET A 204 8.27 -10.73 -4.46
N SER A 205 9.29 -10.61 -5.32
CA SER A 205 10.29 -9.57 -5.15
C SER A 205 9.70 -8.19 -5.41
N LEU A 206 9.97 -7.25 -4.51
CA LEU A 206 9.73 -5.81 -4.68
C LEU A 206 11.08 -5.14 -4.48
N ARG A 207 11.53 -4.34 -5.46
CA ARG A 207 12.84 -3.70 -5.40
C ARG A 207 12.96 -2.82 -4.15
N GLY A 208 14.03 -2.99 -3.38
CA GLY A 208 14.24 -2.26 -2.12
C GLY A 208 13.64 -2.93 -0.88
N VAL A 209 12.88 -4.03 -1.04
CA VAL A 209 12.23 -4.74 0.08
C VAL A 209 12.80 -6.16 0.19
N PRO A 210 13.18 -6.62 1.39
CA PRO A 210 13.63 -7.99 1.60
C PRO A 210 12.50 -9.00 1.37
N THR A 211 12.88 -10.27 1.34
CA THR A 211 11.96 -11.40 1.24
C THR A 211 12.28 -12.35 2.39
N SER A 212 11.29 -12.69 3.21
CA SER A 212 11.49 -13.52 4.41
C SER A 212 10.96 -14.95 4.25
N ILE A 213 9.92 -15.11 3.44
CA ILE A 213 9.13 -16.34 3.23
C ILE A 213 8.79 -17.03 4.56
N SER A 214 8.55 -16.22 5.59
CA SER A 214 8.25 -16.66 6.96
C SER A 214 9.30 -17.61 7.55
N SER A 215 10.59 -17.42 7.23
CA SER A 215 11.70 -18.20 7.78
C SER A 215 12.81 -17.34 8.36
N ALA A 216 13.21 -17.64 9.59
CA ALA A 216 14.33 -16.98 10.26
C ALA A 216 15.68 -17.35 9.62
N SER A 217 15.86 -18.62 9.24
CA SER A 217 17.06 -19.09 8.54
C SER A 217 17.23 -18.44 7.17
N TRP A 218 16.12 -18.24 6.43
CA TRP A 218 16.17 -17.53 5.15
C TRP A 218 16.64 -16.08 5.32
N ARG A 219 16.07 -15.35 6.30
CA ARG A 219 16.48 -13.99 6.62
C ARG A 219 17.95 -13.91 7.02
N HIS A 220 18.42 -14.86 7.84
CA HIS A 220 19.82 -14.93 8.26
C HIS A 220 20.75 -15.19 7.07
N LEU A 221 20.43 -16.15 6.21
CA LEU A 221 21.26 -16.47 5.05
C LEU A 221 21.36 -15.31 4.05
N HIS A 222 20.26 -14.57 3.89
CA HIS A 222 20.19 -13.44 2.97
C HIS A 222 20.50 -12.10 3.64
N ASN A 223 20.88 -12.06 4.93
CA ASN A 223 21.20 -10.85 5.69
C ASN A 223 20.19 -9.69 5.51
N ASP A 224 18.88 -10.00 5.41
CA ASP A 224 17.83 -9.03 5.08
C ASP A 224 18.14 -8.17 3.83
N THR A 225 18.86 -8.74 2.86
CA THR A 225 19.21 -8.08 1.60
C THR A 225 17.93 -7.77 0.84
N ALA A 226 17.73 -6.49 0.56
CA ALA A 226 16.63 -6.01 -0.27
C ALA A 226 16.72 -6.60 -1.68
N ALA A 227 15.58 -6.89 -2.30
CA ALA A 227 15.58 -7.36 -3.68
C ALA A 227 16.07 -6.26 -4.64
N ASP A 228 16.80 -6.66 -5.68
CA ASP A 228 17.34 -5.74 -6.70
C ASP A 228 16.32 -5.37 -7.78
N SER A 229 15.22 -6.14 -7.89
CA SER A 229 14.19 -5.94 -8.92
C SER A 229 12.78 -6.25 -8.41
N THR A 230 11.81 -5.66 -9.08
CA THR A 230 10.37 -5.89 -8.83
C THR A 230 9.86 -6.96 -9.77
N ALA A 231 9.15 -7.95 -9.24
CA ALA A 231 8.57 -9.05 -9.99
C ALA A 231 7.64 -8.56 -11.11
N ALA A 232 7.55 -9.33 -12.20
CA ALA A 232 6.80 -8.91 -13.39
C ALA A 232 5.32 -8.65 -13.11
N LEU A 233 4.68 -9.46 -12.24
CA LEU A 233 3.27 -9.24 -11.87
C LEU A 233 3.10 -7.95 -11.06
N ALA A 234 3.98 -7.68 -10.09
CA ALA A 234 3.92 -6.47 -9.28
C ALA A 234 4.11 -5.21 -10.15
N ARG A 235 5.05 -5.23 -11.11
CA ARG A 235 5.19 -4.16 -12.11
C ARG A 235 3.93 -3.97 -12.95
N ARG A 236 3.32 -5.06 -13.41
CA ARG A 236 2.08 -4.98 -14.19
C ARG A 236 0.89 -4.43 -13.38
N LEU A 237 0.81 -4.72 -12.09
CA LEU A 237 -0.20 -4.14 -11.21
C LEU A 237 -0.03 -2.63 -11.12
N ASP A 238 1.21 -2.18 -10.90
CA ASP A 238 1.56 -0.76 -10.88
C ASP A 238 1.23 -0.05 -12.22
N GLU A 239 1.60 -0.64 -13.36
CA GLU A 239 1.27 -0.13 -14.69
C GLU A 239 -0.25 0.04 -14.91
N LEU A 240 -1.08 -0.77 -14.25
CA LEU A 240 -2.55 -0.69 -14.30
C LEU A 240 -3.13 0.29 -13.26
N GLY A 241 -2.29 0.95 -12.46
CA GLY A 241 -2.65 1.95 -11.45
C GLY A 241 -2.93 1.39 -10.05
N ALA A 242 -2.58 0.13 -9.78
CA ALA A 242 -2.72 -0.45 -8.46
C ALA A 242 -1.64 0.06 -7.50
N VAL A 243 -2.02 0.30 -6.25
CA VAL A 243 -1.06 0.68 -5.19
C VAL A 243 -0.68 -0.56 -4.38
N ILE A 244 0.60 -0.91 -4.37
CA ILE A 244 1.11 -1.99 -3.50
C ILE A 244 1.45 -1.42 -2.12
N VAL A 245 0.72 -1.87 -1.09
CA VAL A 245 0.86 -1.37 0.30
C VAL A 245 1.68 -2.30 1.19
N GLY A 246 1.96 -3.52 0.74
CA GLY A 246 2.77 -4.45 1.53
C GLY A 246 2.93 -5.84 0.92
N LYS A 247 3.82 -6.59 1.57
CA LYS A 247 4.03 -8.01 1.37
C LYS A 247 3.30 -8.79 2.46
N THR A 248 2.41 -9.69 2.10
CA THR A 248 1.67 -10.54 3.04
C THR A 248 2.41 -11.83 3.36
N LYS A 249 2.29 -12.30 4.61
CA LYS A 249 2.88 -13.56 5.06
C LYS A 249 2.27 -14.75 4.33
N SER A 250 3.13 -15.72 4.05
CA SER A 250 2.75 -17.08 3.68
C SER A 250 3.16 -18.03 4.81
N SER A 251 2.60 -19.24 4.87
CA SER A 251 3.24 -20.32 5.66
C SER A 251 4.70 -20.48 5.22
N GLN A 252 5.58 -20.97 6.09
CA GLN A 252 7.00 -21.07 5.81
C GLN A 252 7.26 -21.79 4.47
N PHE A 253 8.00 -21.15 3.55
CA PHE A 253 8.25 -21.61 2.17
C PHE A 253 7.01 -21.97 1.33
N GLY A 254 5.82 -21.51 1.72
CA GLY A 254 4.57 -21.91 1.07
C GLY A 254 4.12 -23.34 1.41
N SER A 255 4.68 -23.97 2.45
CA SER A 255 4.42 -25.36 2.87
C SER A 255 2.96 -25.69 3.21
N GLY A 256 2.12 -24.69 3.42
CA GLY A 256 0.69 -24.86 3.56
C GLY A 256 0.18 -25.03 4.99
N ARG A 257 1.03 -25.27 6.01
CA ARG A 257 0.57 -25.41 7.42
C ARG A 257 1.59 -25.01 8.50
N GLU A 258 2.87 -24.90 8.19
CA GLU A 258 3.90 -24.67 9.22
C GLU A 258 4.15 -23.18 9.50
N TRP A 259 4.11 -22.83 10.80
CA TRP A 259 4.36 -21.51 11.37
C TRP A 259 5.35 -21.63 12.54
N LYS A 260 6.57 -22.07 12.25
CA LYS A 260 7.61 -22.31 13.28
C LYS A 260 8.36 -21.03 13.66
N ASP A 261 8.76 -20.27 12.64
CA ASP A 261 9.66 -19.12 12.82
C ASP A 261 8.91 -17.79 13.00
N VAL A 262 7.64 -17.72 12.58
CA VAL A 262 6.81 -16.51 12.68
C VAL A 262 5.40 -16.89 13.13
N VAL A 263 4.73 -15.97 13.81
CA VAL A 263 3.34 -16.15 14.25
C VAL A 263 2.41 -16.16 13.02
N ALA A 264 1.45 -17.08 13.04
CA ALA A 264 0.43 -17.19 12.00
C ALA A 264 -0.50 -15.97 12.03
N PRO A 265 -0.88 -15.40 10.86
CA PRO A 265 -1.92 -14.39 10.78
C PRO A 265 -3.24 -14.89 11.37
N LYS A 266 -4.00 -13.99 11.98
CA LYS A 266 -5.33 -14.29 12.53
C LYS A 266 -6.37 -14.36 11.41
N ASN A 267 -7.35 -15.22 11.56
CA ASN A 267 -8.56 -15.19 10.75
C ASN A 267 -9.58 -14.30 11.49
N PRO A 268 -10.13 -13.23 10.89
CA PRO A 268 -11.08 -12.35 11.56
C PRO A 268 -12.40 -13.03 11.97
N ARG A 269 -12.64 -14.28 11.55
CA ARG A 269 -13.78 -15.10 11.97
C ARG A 269 -13.54 -15.76 13.32
N GLU A 270 -14.64 -16.13 13.97
CA GLU A 270 -14.62 -16.72 15.33
C GLU A 270 -13.76 -15.89 16.29
N ASP A 271 -13.97 -14.56 16.30
CA ASP A 271 -13.25 -13.61 17.16
C ASP A 271 -11.72 -13.65 17.03
N GLY A 272 -11.19 -14.02 15.86
CA GLY A 272 -9.74 -14.13 15.65
C GLY A 272 -9.20 -15.56 15.77
N HIS A 273 -10.04 -16.54 16.10
CA HIS A 273 -9.61 -17.89 16.49
C HIS A 273 -9.84 -18.98 15.44
N GLN A 274 -10.58 -18.67 14.37
CA GLN A 274 -10.80 -19.65 13.31
C GLN A 274 -9.46 -20.06 12.67
N ASP A 275 -9.30 -21.35 12.32
CA ASP A 275 -8.15 -21.80 11.54
C ASP A 275 -8.08 -21.01 10.22
N ALA A 276 -6.95 -20.34 10.01
CA ALA A 276 -6.71 -19.48 8.86
C ALA A 276 -6.25 -20.28 7.62
N ALA A 277 -6.12 -21.62 7.75
CA ALA A 277 -5.46 -22.50 6.80
C ALA A 277 -4.02 -22.03 6.51
N GLY A 278 -3.37 -22.59 5.48
CA GLY A 278 -2.01 -22.16 5.14
C GLY A 278 -1.74 -22.02 3.65
N GLY A 279 -0.50 -21.65 3.32
CA GLY A 279 -0.11 -21.20 2.00
C GLY A 279 -0.16 -19.68 1.94
N SER A 280 -1.32 -19.10 1.62
CA SER A 280 -1.48 -17.64 1.42
C SER A 280 -2.24 -16.95 2.56
N THR A 281 -2.04 -17.39 3.80
CA THR A 281 -2.82 -16.96 4.97
C THR A 281 -2.84 -15.45 5.16
N GLY A 282 -1.70 -14.76 5.06
CA GLY A 282 -1.65 -13.31 5.24
C GLY A 282 -2.49 -12.58 4.19
N ALA A 283 -2.57 -13.10 2.96
CA ALA A 283 -3.44 -12.53 1.94
C ALA A 283 -4.92 -12.68 2.29
N GLY A 284 -5.32 -13.85 2.80
CA GLY A 284 -6.69 -14.09 3.26
C GLY A 284 -7.07 -13.23 4.46
N SER A 285 -6.22 -13.21 5.48
CA SER A 285 -6.40 -12.41 6.69
C SER A 285 -6.50 -10.92 6.38
N ALA A 286 -5.63 -10.40 5.49
CA ALA A 286 -5.62 -8.98 5.17
C ALA A 286 -6.90 -8.55 4.43
N VAL A 287 -7.35 -9.33 3.44
CA VAL A 287 -8.57 -8.99 2.67
C VAL A 287 -9.84 -9.17 3.50
N ALA A 288 -9.88 -10.18 4.37
CA ALA A 288 -11.04 -10.41 5.22
C ALA A 288 -11.10 -9.46 6.43
N GLY A 289 -9.94 -9.01 6.94
CA GLY A 289 -9.83 -8.22 8.17
C GLY A 289 -9.74 -6.71 7.97
N TYR A 290 -9.37 -6.24 6.78
CA TYR A 290 -9.16 -4.82 6.51
C TYR A 290 -10.08 -4.28 5.42
N ASP A 291 -11.09 -3.49 5.82
CA ASP A 291 -12.03 -2.86 4.89
C ASP A 291 -11.34 -1.99 3.83
N TRP A 292 -10.19 -1.43 4.17
CA TRP A 292 -9.40 -0.58 3.30
C TRP A 292 -8.61 -1.34 2.22
N LEU A 293 -8.49 -2.66 2.32
CA LEU A 293 -7.80 -3.54 1.37
C LEU A 293 -8.81 -4.47 0.68
N LYS A 294 -9.10 -4.22 -0.60
CA LYS A 294 -10.15 -4.99 -1.33
C LYS A 294 -9.64 -6.25 -2.02
N ALA A 295 -8.34 -6.35 -2.28
CA ALA A 295 -7.76 -7.48 -3.01
C ALA A 295 -6.32 -7.74 -2.59
N SER A 296 -5.90 -8.99 -2.72
CA SER A 296 -4.54 -9.44 -2.47
C SER A 296 -4.15 -10.52 -3.48
N ILE A 297 -2.86 -10.60 -3.79
CA ILE A 297 -2.28 -11.69 -4.56
C ILE A 297 -1.78 -12.75 -3.59
N GLY A 298 -2.29 -13.96 -3.76
CA GLY A 298 -1.76 -15.16 -3.12
C GLY A 298 -0.97 -16.02 -4.10
N ILE A 299 -0.11 -16.88 -3.57
CA ILE A 299 0.54 -17.94 -4.33
C ILE A 299 -0.11 -19.28 -4.02
N HIS A 300 -0.30 -20.10 -5.06
CA HIS A 300 -0.80 -21.46 -4.97
C HIS A 300 0.27 -22.41 -5.52
N GLY A 301 0.86 -23.21 -4.64
CA GLY A 301 1.78 -24.29 -5.01
C GLY A 301 1.11 -25.63 -4.75
N ALA A 302 1.03 -26.48 -5.77
CA ALA A 302 0.80 -27.90 -5.53
C ALA A 302 2.18 -28.51 -5.27
N LEU A 303 2.50 -28.85 -4.02
CA LEU A 303 3.63 -29.74 -3.79
C LEU A 303 3.32 -31.06 -4.52
N PRO A 304 4.25 -31.60 -5.33
CA PRO A 304 4.12 -32.98 -5.80
C PRO A 304 4.07 -33.87 -4.56
N THR A 305 2.99 -34.62 -4.39
CA THR A 305 2.80 -35.57 -3.29
C THR A 305 3.80 -36.74 -3.29
N GLU A 306 4.79 -36.78 -4.19
CA GLU A 306 5.68 -37.93 -4.35
C GLU A 306 7.03 -37.83 -3.60
N THR A 307 7.38 -36.69 -2.99
CA THR A 307 8.72 -36.53 -2.37
C THR A 307 8.69 -36.15 -0.88
N ILE A 308 7.76 -36.71 -0.10
CA ILE A 308 7.91 -36.80 1.36
C ILE A 308 7.78 -38.27 1.77
N SER A 309 8.82 -39.03 1.44
CA SER A 309 9.12 -40.29 2.15
C SER A 309 9.66 -39.94 3.53
N GLY A 310 8.77 -39.81 4.50
CA GLY A 310 9.14 -39.69 5.91
C GLY A 310 8.01 -39.17 6.78
N ILE A 311 7.50 -40.04 7.66
CA ILE A 311 6.42 -39.83 8.66
C ILE A 311 5.00 -40.10 8.12
N ARG A 312 4.63 -41.40 8.15
CA ARG A 312 3.23 -41.85 8.17
C ARG A 312 2.61 -41.56 9.54
N SER A 313 1.43 -40.94 9.59
CA SER A 313 0.19 -41.55 10.11
C SER A 313 -0.93 -40.51 10.26
N CYS A 314 -1.81 -40.41 9.27
CA CYS A 314 -3.22 -40.07 9.44
C CYS A 314 -3.95 -40.63 8.21
N GLN A 315 -4.66 -41.72 8.42
CA GLN A 315 -5.29 -42.52 7.38
C GLN A 315 -6.68 -41.93 7.08
N TRP A 316 -6.77 -41.10 6.04
CA TRP A 316 -8.06 -40.81 5.39
C TRP A 316 -8.10 -41.62 4.10
N GLN A 317 -9.03 -42.58 4.03
CA GLN A 317 -9.27 -43.40 2.84
C GLN A 317 -9.74 -42.49 1.69
N LEU A 318 -8.92 -42.35 0.65
CA LEU A 318 -9.28 -41.67 -0.59
C LEU A 318 -9.72 -42.72 -1.62
N GLU A 319 -10.89 -42.51 -2.23
CA GLU A 319 -11.37 -43.31 -3.35
C GLU A 319 -10.57 -43.06 -4.64
N PRO A 320 -10.52 -44.01 -5.60
CA PRO A 320 -9.55 -44.01 -6.70
C PRO A 320 -9.66 -42.90 -7.75
N ASN A 321 -10.62 -41.97 -7.62
CA ASN A 321 -10.92 -40.95 -8.64
C ASN A 321 -10.88 -39.49 -8.12
N GLN A 322 -10.30 -39.23 -6.94
CA GLN A 322 -10.06 -37.85 -6.48
C GLN A 322 -8.62 -37.41 -6.74
N SER A 323 -8.45 -36.22 -7.31
CA SER A 323 -7.18 -35.51 -7.41
C SER A 323 -6.50 -35.40 -6.04
N PRO A 324 -5.15 -35.53 -5.95
CA PRO A 324 -4.44 -35.59 -4.67
C PRO A 324 -4.68 -34.31 -3.83
N PRO A 325 -4.66 -34.42 -2.49
CA PRO A 325 -4.84 -33.28 -1.61
C PRO A 325 -3.66 -32.31 -1.79
N ALA A 326 -3.91 -31.18 -2.46
CA ALA A 326 -2.92 -30.12 -2.58
C ALA A 326 -2.81 -29.38 -1.25
N ILE A 327 -1.66 -29.45 -0.59
CA ILE A 327 -1.39 -28.67 0.62
C ILE A 327 -0.62 -27.42 0.18
N GLY A 328 -1.23 -26.25 0.40
CA GLY A 328 -0.70 -24.93 0.02
C GLY A 328 -1.63 -24.13 -0.92
N GLN A 329 -2.92 -24.00 -0.58
CA GLN A 329 -3.93 -23.50 -1.50
C GLN A 329 -4.47 -22.10 -1.17
N ALA A 330 -4.29 -21.14 -2.09
CA ALA A 330 -5.06 -19.90 -2.06
C ALA A 330 -6.58 -20.11 -1.94
N PHE A 331 -7.11 -21.25 -2.41
CA PHE A 331 -8.53 -21.63 -2.26
C PHE A 331 -8.92 -22.03 -0.84
N GLU A 332 -8.11 -22.83 -0.15
CA GLU A 332 -8.38 -23.24 1.23
C GLU A 332 -8.35 -22.02 2.16
N THR A 333 -7.31 -21.19 2.02
CA THR A 333 -7.26 -19.91 2.74
C THR A 333 -8.48 -19.06 2.44
N ALA A 334 -8.85 -18.89 1.17
CA ALA A 334 -10.02 -18.10 0.82
C ALA A 334 -11.31 -18.68 1.39
N ALA A 335 -11.52 -20.00 1.36
CA ALA A 335 -12.69 -20.64 1.95
C ALA A 335 -12.76 -20.43 3.48
N ALA A 336 -11.62 -20.59 4.18
CA ALA A 336 -11.51 -20.36 5.61
C ALA A 336 -11.88 -18.92 6.00
N HIS A 337 -11.53 -17.95 5.17
CA HIS A 337 -11.84 -16.53 5.35
C HIS A 337 -13.16 -16.11 4.66
N GLY A 338 -13.79 -17.03 3.91
CA GLY A 338 -14.95 -16.88 3.02
C GLY A 338 -14.84 -15.70 2.08
N LEU A 339 -13.70 -15.68 1.43
CA LEU A 339 -13.37 -14.84 0.32
C LEU A 339 -13.58 -15.63 -0.98
N PHE A 340 -13.74 -14.89 -2.07
CA PHE A 340 -13.63 -15.45 -3.40
C PHE A 340 -12.15 -15.53 -3.80
N ALA A 341 -11.72 -16.66 -4.37
CA ALA A 341 -10.40 -16.82 -4.95
C ALA A 341 -10.48 -17.30 -6.39
N LEU A 342 -9.55 -16.82 -7.21
CA LEU A 342 -9.37 -17.25 -8.58
C LEU A 342 -7.95 -17.76 -8.75
N ARG A 343 -7.82 -18.97 -9.30
CA ARG A 343 -6.54 -19.53 -9.73
C ARG A 343 -6.45 -19.44 -11.25
N THR A 344 -5.39 -18.83 -11.74
CA THR A 344 -5.10 -18.81 -13.17
C THR A 344 -4.50 -20.16 -13.60
N SER A 345 -4.75 -20.56 -14.84
CA SER A 345 -4.02 -21.68 -15.43
C SER A 345 -2.51 -21.44 -15.33
N PRO A 346 -1.69 -22.49 -15.15
CA PRO A 346 -0.24 -22.36 -15.22
C PRO A 346 0.17 -21.57 -16.47
N SER A 347 1.26 -20.81 -16.37
CA SER A 347 1.84 -19.94 -17.41
C SER A 347 1.02 -18.73 -17.90
N ARG A 348 -0.20 -18.49 -17.41
CA ARG A 348 -0.98 -17.28 -17.76
C ARG A 348 -0.53 -16.00 -17.05
N VAL A 349 0.08 -16.15 -15.87
CA VAL A 349 0.57 -15.04 -15.06
C VAL A 349 2.08 -15.22 -14.91
N PRO A 350 2.89 -14.18 -15.20
CA PRO A 350 4.34 -14.30 -15.09
C PRO A 350 4.74 -14.48 -13.62
N LEU A 351 5.58 -15.47 -13.36
CA LEU A 351 6.18 -15.74 -12.04
C LEU A 351 7.61 -15.18 -11.94
N ASP A 352 8.08 -14.45 -12.96
CA ASP A 352 9.42 -13.88 -12.99
C ASP A 352 9.65 -12.93 -11.81
N GLY A 353 10.72 -13.19 -11.06
CA GLY A 353 11.06 -12.46 -9.84
C GLY A 353 10.33 -12.93 -8.58
N ALA A 354 9.56 -14.02 -8.64
CA ALA A 354 9.08 -14.69 -7.44
C ALA A 354 10.10 -15.74 -6.96
N GLN A 355 10.46 -15.69 -5.68
CA GLN A 355 11.35 -16.62 -4.98
C GLN A 355 10.59 -17.91 -4.66
N ILE A 356 10.19 -18.62 -5.71
CA ILE A 356 9.46 -19.89 -5.66
C ILE A 356 10.38 -20.92 -6.26
N SER A 357 11.17 -21.61 -5.44
CA SER A 357 11.93 -22.76 -5.96
C SER A 357 10.99 -23.96 -6.07
N PRO A 358 10.92 -24.64 -7.23
CA PRO A 358 10.64 -26.06 -7.23
C PRO A 358 11.89 -26.73 -6.64
N LEU A 359 11.80 -27.21 -5.40
CA LEU A 359 12.74 -28.24 -4.95
C LEU A 359 12.46 -29.54 -5.69
#